data_AF-A0A381PYY4-F1
#
_entry.id   AF-A0A381PYY4-F1
#
_cell.length_a   1.000
_cell.length_b   1.000
_cell.length_c   1.000
_cell.angle_alpha   90.00
_cell.angle_beta   90.00
_cell.angle_gamma   90.00
#
_symmetry.space_group_name_H-M   'P 1'
#
loop_
_entity.id
_entity.type
_entity.pdbx_description
1 polymer ?
#
loop_
_entity_poly.entity_id
_entity_poly.type
_entity_poly.pdbx_seq_one_letter_code
_entity_poly.pdbx_strand_id
1 'polypeptide(L)'
;MLKADRDQIMENLSEDDRKRFREFIDDYRAKRKVSSGGQMPAREMLEAVGDGLTDVARQAMEAVVQRDEMGPHAGDVPPDFNLKLIGSEDRVRLSSFKGQKPVALIFGSYT
;
A
#
# COMPACT_ATOMS: atom_id res chain seq x y z
N MET A 1 9.37 9.53 2.74
CA MET A 1 8.46 10.60 2.24
C MET A 1 7.26 10.69 3.16
N LEU A 2 6.87 11.88 3.61
CA LEU A 2 5.71 12.06 4.47
C LEU A 2 4.41 11.94 3.66
N LYS A 3 3.29 11.64 4.33
CA LYS A 3 1.96 11.53 3.70
C LYS A 3 1.62 12.80 2.90
N ALA A 4 1.86 13.96 3.50
CA ALA A 4 1.58 15.26 2.89
C ALA A 4 2.39 15.48 1.60
N ASP A 5 3.70 15.19 1.63
CA ASP A 5 4.57 15.31 0.45
C ASP A 5 4.05 14.44 -0.71
N ARG A 6 3.65 13.20 -0.41
CA ARG A 6 3.06 12.30 -1.42
C ARG A 6 1.78 12.86 -1.99
N ASP A 7 0.86 13.31 -1.14
CA ASP A 7 -0.46 13.77 -1.56
C ASP A 7 -0.31 15.02 -2.45
N GLN A 8 0.58 15.94 -2.08
CA GLN A 8 0.95 17.09 -2.91
C GLN A 8 1.60 16.69 -4.24
N ILE A 9 2.44 15.66 -4.25
CA ILE A 9 3.00 15.12 -5.50
C ILE A 9 1.88 14.58 -6.39
N MET A 10 0.96 13.79 -5.86
CA MET A 10 -0.16 13.21 -6.62
C MET A 10 -1.12 14.28 -7.16
N GLU A 11 -1.32 15.36 -6.39
CA GLU A 11 -2.10 16.52 -6.80
C GLU A 11 -1.48 17.30 -7.97
N ASN A 12 -0.15 17.31 -8.07
CA ASN A 12 0.58 18.02 -9.13
C ASN A 12 0.91 17.18 -10.37
N LEU A 13 0.58 15.88 -10.38
CA LEU A 13 0.76 15.03 -11.56
C LEU A 13 -0.19 15.44 -12.68
N SER A 14 0.31 15.41 -13.93
CA SER A 14 -0.54 15.56 -15.11
C SER A 14 -1.55 14.40 -15.22
N GLU A 15 -2.65 14.59 -15.94
CA GLU A 15 -3.64 13.52 -16.14
C GLU A 15 -3.05 12.28 -16.82
N ASP A 16 -2.11 12.49 -17.75
CA ASP A 16 -1.39 11.40 -18.42
C ASP A 16 -0.48 10.64 -17.45
N ASP A 17 0.25 11.35 -16.59
CA ASP A 17 1.10 10.72 -15.56
C ASP A 17 0.25 9.97 -14.53
N ARG A 18 -0.91 10.52 -14.14
CA ARG A 18 -1.88 9.85 -13.25
C ARG A 18 -2.45 8.59 -13.86
N LYS A 19 -2.69 8.57 -15.18
CA LYS A 19 -3.17 7.40 -15.90
C LYS A 19 -2.10 6.31 -15.94
N ARG A 20 -0.88 6.66 -16.34
CA ARG A 20 0.28 5.74 -16.33
C ARG A 20 0.56 5.19 -14.94
N PHE A 21 0.43 6.02 -13.92
CA PHE A 21 0.56 5.60 -12.53
C PHE A 21 -0.49 4.57 -12.12
N ARG A 22 -1.76 4.81 -12.46
CA ARG A 22 -2.85 3.86 -12.19
C ARG A 22 -2.65 2.54 -12.91
N GLU A 23 -2.33 2.59 -14.20
CA GLU A 23 -2.05 1.40 -15.02
C GLU A 23 -0.90 0.57 -14.43
N PHE A 24 0.18 1.23 -13.99
CA PHE A 24 1.29 0.56 -13.30
C PHE A 24 0.86 -0.12 -12.00
N ILE A 25 0.12 0.57 -11.13
CA ILE A 25 -0.31 0.00 -9.84
C ILE A 25 -1.26 -1.17 -10.02
N ASP A 26 -2.14 -1.11 -11.01
CA ASP A 26 -3.07 -2.21 -11.32
C ASP A 26 -2.34 -3.42 -11.89
N ASP A 27 -1.40 -3.22 -12.82
CA ASP A 27 -0.54 -4.28 -13.35
C ASP A 27 0.36 -4.88 -12.26
N TYR A 28 0.94 -4.05 -11.40
CA TYR A 28 1.71 -4.44 -10.24
C TYR A 28 0.90 -5.34 -9.30
N ARG A 29 -0.32 -4.93 -8.93
CA ARG A 29 -1.21 -5.72 -8.08
C ARG A 29 -1.65 -7.03 -8.74
N ALA A 30 -1.93 -7.01 -10.04
CA ALA A 30 -2.32 -8.20 -10.80
C ALA A 30 -1.18 -9.23 -10.84
N LYS A 31 0.03 -8.80 -11.19
CA LYS A 31 1.23 -9.65 -11.21
C LYS A 31 1.56 -10.21 -9.82
N ARG A 32 1.38 -9.42 -8.75
CA ARG A 32 1.53 -9.90 -7.36
C ARG A 32 0.49 -10.95 -6.97
N LYS A 33 -0.76 -10.82 -7.42
CA LYS A 33 -1.83 -11.80 -7.11
C LYS A 33 -1.61 -13.16 -7.76
N VAL A 34 -0.96 -13.19 -8.93
CA VAL A 34 -0.76 -14.42 -9.72
C VAL A 34 0.45 -15.23 -9.24
N SER A 35 1.49 -14.58 -8.73
CA SER A 35 2.71 -15.26 -8.25
C SER A 35 2.63 -15.62 -6.77
N SER A 36 2.01 -16.76 -6.45
CA SER A 36 2.08 -17.38 -5.11
C SER A 36 3.43 -18.07 -4.81
N GLY A 37 4.56 -17.68 -5.44
CA GLY A 37 5.82 -18.42 -5.25
C GLY A 37 7.12 -17.90 -5.89
N GLY A 38 7.16 -16.70 -6.45
CA GLY A 38 8.41 -16.15 -7.03
C GLY A 38 8.25 -14.67 -7.31
N GLN A 39 8.88 -13.84 -6.49
CA GLN A 39 8.78 -12.38 -6.59
C GLN A 39 9.77 -11.87 -7.65
N MET A 40 9.26 -11.12 -8.63
CA MET A 40 10.06 -10.05 -9.24
C MET A 40 9.99 -8.89 -8.23
N PRO A 41 11.11 -8.41 -7.67
CA PRO A 41 11.11 -7.31 -6.70
C PRO A 41 10.40 -6.11 -7.29
N ALA A 42 9.62 -5.40 -6.48
CA ALA A 42 8.83 -4.28 -6.97
C ALA A 42 9.72 -3.16 -7.55
N ARG A 43 10.99 -3.13 -7.14
CA ARG A 43 12.06 -2.31 -7.72
C ARG A 43 12.36 -2.62 -9.19
N GLU A 44 12.39 -3.90 -9.58
CA GLU A 44 12.65 -4.33 -10.96
C GLU A 44 11.47 -3.95 -11.88
N MET A 45 10.24 -3.97 -11.34
CA MET A 45 9.06 -3.49 -12.07
C MET A 45 9.04 -1.96 -12.23
N LEU A 46 9.51 -1.21 -11.23
CA LEU A 46 9.67 0.24 -11.33
C LEU A 46 10.72 0.64 -12.37
N GLU A 47 11.83 -0.08 -12.42
CA GLU A 47 12.88 0.15 -13.42
C GLU A 47 12.36 -0.06 -14.85
N ALA A 48 11.51 -1.07 -15.08
CA ALA A 48 10.91 -1.32 -16.39
C ALA A 48 9.94 -0.21 -16.87
N VAL A 49 9.45 0.63 -15.97
CA VAL A 49 8.51 1.74 -16.26
C VAL A 49 9.22 3.11 -16.24
N GLY A 50 10.43 3.15 -15.69
CA GLY A 50 11.14 4.37 -15.30
C GLY A 50 11.48 5.33 -16.44
N ASP A 51 11.60 4.86 -17.69
CA ASP A 51 12.05 5.69 -18.82
C ASP A 51 11.02 6.73 -19.28
N GLY A 52 9.77 6.65 -18.83
CA GLY A 52 8.67 7.53 -19.25
C GLY A 52 8.05 8.40 -18.16
N LEU A 53 8.63 8.43 -16.96
CA LEU A 53 8.08 9.12 -15.79
C LEU A 53 8.92 10.33 -15.39
N THR A 54 8.27 11.36 -14.86
CA THR A 54 8.98 12.44 -14.16
C THR A 54 9.64 11.89 -12.88
N ASP A 55 10.76 12.50 -12.46
CA ASP A 55 11.47 12.09 -11.23
C ASP A 55 10.55 12.04 -10.00
N VAL A 56 9.60 12.99 -9.95
CA VAL A 56 8.60 13.10 -8.90
C VAL A 56 7.62 11.92 -8.92
N ALA A 57 7.12 11.54 -10.09
CA ALA A 57 6.25 10.37 -10.24
C ALA A 57 6.99 9.08 -9.86
N ARG A 58 8.26 8.96 -10.26
CA ARG A 58 9.12 7.83 -9.91
C ARG A 58 9.31 7.70 -8.40
N GLN A 59 9.60 8.80 -7.70
CA GLN A 59 9.74 8.82 -6.23
C GLN A 59 8.43 8.44 -5.52
N ALA A 60 7.29 8.94 -6.02
CA ALA A 60 5.99 8.58 -5.45
C ALA A 60 5.69 7.08 -5.62
N MET A 61 5.99 6.52 -6.79
CA MET A 61 5.85 5.09 -7.04
C MET A 61 6.79 4.25 -6.18
N GLU A 62 8.06 4.65 -6.05
CA GLU A 62 9.04 3.97 -5.19
C GLU A 62 8.57 3.93 -3.72
N ALA A 63 8.02 5.04 -3.22
CA ALA A 63 7.48 5.08 -1.87
C ALA A 63 6.25 4.16 -1.67
N VAL A 64 5.39 4.02 -2.69
CA VAL A 64 4.25 3.09 -2.64
C VAL A 64 4.73 1.65 -2.66
N VAL A 65 5.69 1.34 -3.52
CA VAL A 65 6.31 0.02 -3.63
C VAL A 65 6.97 -0.40 -2.31
N GLN A 66 7.84 0.44 -1.73
CA GLN A 66 8.50 0.14 -0.47
C GLN A 66 7.49 -0.11 0.65
N ARG A 67 6.40 0.68 0.70
CA ARG A 67 5.32 0.47 1.67
C ARG A 67 4.64 -0.89 1.48
N ASP A 68 4.34 -1.25 0.24
CA ASP A 68 3.68 -2.52 -0.08
C ASP A 68 4.59 -3.73 0.16
N GLU A 69 5.91 -3.58 0.16
CA GLU A 69 6.89 -4.60 0.55
C GLU A 69 6.99 -4.78 2.08
N MET A 70 6.72 -3.72 2.86
CA MET A 70 6.76 -3.78 4.33
C MET A 70 5.45 -4.26 4.98
N GLY A 71 4.36 -4.34 4.21
CA GLY A 71 3.04 -4.76 4.73
C GLY A 71 2.90 -6.28 4.86
N PRO A 72 1.97 -6.77 5.70
CA PRO A 72 1.63 -8.19 5.74
C PRO A 72 1.02 -8.65 4.41
N HIS A 73 1.38 -9.84 3.94
CA HIS A 73 0.89 -10.39 2.68
C HIS A 73 -0.36 -11.24 2.87
N ALA A 74 -1.10 -11.47 1.79
CA ALA A 74 -2.24 -12.38 1.82
C ALA A 74 -1.76 -13.81 2.14
N GLY A 75 -2.41 -14.46 3.10
CA GLY A 75 -2.01 -15.76 3.61
C GLY A 75 -1.10 -15.71 4.83
N ASP A 76 -0.43 -14.58 5.08
CA ASP A 76 0.34 -14.37 6.31
C ASP A 76 -0.60 -14.27 7.51
N VAL A 77 -0.07 -14.66 8.68
CA VAL A 77 -0.75 -14.38 9.95
C VAL A 77 -0.73 -12.87 10.17
N PRO A 78 -1.90 -12.20 10.34
CA PRO A 78 -1.93 -10.76 10.53
C PRO A 78 -1.23 -10.38 11.85
N PRO A 79 -0.54 -9.22 11.90
CA PRO A 79 0.02 -8.71 13.14
C PRO A 79 -1.05 -8.52 14.21
N ASP A 80 -0.75 -8.88 15.46
CA ASP A 80 -1.70 -8.73 16.57
C ASP A 80 -1.58 -7.34 17.20
N PHE A 81 -2.57 -6.48 16.95
CA PHE A 81 -2.62 -5.13 17.52
C PHE A 81 -3.41 -5.11 18.82
N ASN A 82 -3.02 -4.23 19.74
CA ASN A 82 -3.81 -3.88 20.91
C ASN A 82 -4.25 -2.42 20.79
N LEU A 83 -5.48 -2.16 20.34
CA LEU A 83 -5.99 -0.84 19.99
C LEU A 83 -6.95 -0.31 21.06
N LYS A 84 -6.89 0.99 21.34
CA LYS A 84 -7.84 1.67 22.23
C LYS A 84 -9.19 1.85 21.52
N LEU A 85 -10.29 1.62 22.21
CA LEU A 85 -11.62 1.90 21.69
C LEU A 85 -11.87 3.41 21.67
N ILE A 86 -12.55 3.88 20.63
CA ILE A 86 -12.88 5.31 20.52
C ILE A 86 -13.77 5.70 21.69
N GLY A 87 -13.38 6.73 22.45
CA GLY A 87 -14.14 7.25 23.58
C GLY A 87 -14.06 6.45 24.88
N SER A 88 -13.19 5.43 24.97
CA SER A 88 -12.98 4.64 26.20
C SER A 88 -11.49 4.36 26.44
N GLU A 89 -11.11 4.09 27.69
CA GLU A 89 -9.78 3.53 28.04
C GLU A 89 -9.65 2.04 27.70
N ASP A 90 -10.78 1.39 27.39
CA ASP A 90 -10.81 -0.02 26.99
C ASP A 90 -9.97 -0.26 25.75
N ARG A 91 -9.40 -1.46 25.68
CA ARG A 91 -8.56 -1.89 24.57
C ARG A 91 -9.06 -3.20 23.99
N VAL A 92 -8.95 -3.34 22.69
CA VAL A 92 -9.28 -4.54 21.94
C VAL A 92 -8.03 -5.08 21.27
N ARG A 93 -7.82 -6.39 21.45
CA ARG A 93 -6.73 -7.12 20.79
C ARG A 93 -7.25 -7.75 19.49
N LEU A 94 -6.55 -7.61 18.37
CA LEU A 94 -7.04 -8.09 17.07
C LEU A 94 -7.23 -9.61 17.07
N SER A 95 -6.34 -10.35 17.70
CA SER A 95 -6.42 -11.81 17.83
C SER A 95 -7.68 -12.30 18.56
N SER A 96 -8.36 -11.44 19.32
CA SER A 96 -9.63 -11.77 19.96
C SER A 96 -10.74 -12.10 18.95
N PHE A 97 -10.67 -11.58 17.72
CA PHE A 97 -11.65 -11.86 16.67
C PHE A 97 -11.36 -13.14 15.87
N LYS A 98 -10.20 -13.78 16.08
CA LYS A 98 -9.77 -14.95 15.30
C LYS A 98 -10.77 -16.10 15.42
N GLY A 99 -11.12 -16.70 14.27
CA GLY A 99 -11.98 -17.89 14.22
C GLY A 99 -13.47 -17.65 14.47
N GLN A 100 -13.89 -16.40 14.68
CA GLN A 100 -15.31 -16.07 14.89
C GLN A 100 -16.01 -15.69 13.59
N LYS A 101 -15.45 -14.70 12.88
CA LYS A 101 -15.97 -14.20 11.59
C LYS A 101 -14.87 -13.41 10.87
N PRO A 102 -14.97 -13.22 9.54
CA PRO A 102 -14.08 -12.31 8.82
C PRO A 102 -14.13 -10.89 9.40
N VAL A 103 -12.98 -10.24 9.51
CA VAL A 103 -12.83 -8.86 10.01
C VAL A 103 -12.19 -8.01 8.93
N ALA A 104 -12.77 -6.85 8.65
CA ALA A 104 -12.16 -5.82 7.82
C ALA A 104 -11.46 -4.78 8.71
N LEU A 105 -10.22 -4.45 8.38
CA LEU A 105 -9.47 -3.38 9.03
C LEU A 105 -9.50 -2.14 8.16
N ILE A 106 -9.97 -1.03 8.73
CA ILE A 106 -10.04 0.26 8.05
C ILE A 106 -9.14 1.23 8.81
N PHE A 107 -8.11 1.71 8.15
CA PHE A 107 -7.19 2.71 8.70
C PHE A 107 -7.50 4.06 8.07
N GLY A 108 -7.72 5.07 8.90
CA GLY A 108 -8.05 6.42 8.47
C GLY A 108 -7.75 7.45 9.55
N SER A 109 -7.83 8.73 9.18
CA SER A 109 -7.67 9.86 10.08
C SER A 109 -8.80 10.85 9.82
N TYR A 110 -9.26 11.56 10.86
CA TYR A 110 -10.06 12.76 10.66
C TYR A 110 -9.14 13.86 10.15
N THR A 111 -9.30 14.21 8.88
CA THR A 111 -8.66 15.36 8.22
C THR A 111 -9.69 16.02 7.34
#